data_AF-A0A963TFX4-F1
#
_entry.id   AF-A0A963TFX4-F1
#
_cell.length_a   1.000
_cell.length_b   1.000
_cell.length_c   1.000
_cell.angle_alpha   90.00
_cell.angle_beta   90.00
_cell.angle_gamma   90.00
#
_symmetry.space_group_name_H-M   'P 1'
#
loop_
_entity.id
_entity.type
_entity.pdbx_description
1 polymer ?
#
loop_
_entity_poly.entity_id
_entity_poly.type
_entity_poly.pdbx_seq_one_letter_code
_entity_poly.pdbx_strand_id
1 'polypeptide(L)' 'MSNASGGAMAFLRKEHIVAEPSYNRWRVPPASIAIHLCIGSVYAWSVFNPPLTRELGVVASSAEDWSLSSV' A
#
# COMPACT_ATOMS: atom_id res chain seq x y z
N MET A 1 -6.25 -23.59 31.11
CA MET A 1 -5.00 -23.80 30.33
C MET A 1 -5.36 -24.43 29.00
N SER A 2 -5.49 -23.65 27.94
CA SER A 2 -5.58 -24.17 26.58
C SER A 2 -4.61 -23.37 25.71
N ASN A 3 -3.40 -23.93 25.64
CA ASN A 3 -2.30 -23.48 24.81
C ASN A 3 -2.63 -23.87 23.36
N ALA A 4 -3.24 -22.97 22.59
CA ALA A 4 -3.49 -23.18 21.17
C ALA A 4 -2.51 -22.30 20.37
N SER A 5 -1.35 -22.90 20.11
CA SER A 5 -0.41 -22.61 19.00
C SER A 5 -0.78 -21.42 18.12
N GLY A 6 -0.03 -20.32 18.28
CA GLY A 6 -0.07 -19.17 17.38
C GLY A 6 0.48 -19.55 16.00
N GLY A 7 -0.39 -19.97 15.09
CA GLY A 7 -0.08 -20.00 13.65
C GLY A 7 -0.01 -18.58 13.09
N ALA A 8 0.53 -18.42 11.87
CA ALA A 8 0.73 -17.11 11.21
C ALA A 8 -0.51 -16.19 11.18
N MET A 9 -1.71 -16.77 11.22
CA MET A 9 -2.99 -16.04 11.25
C MET A 9 -3.43 -15.57 12.64
N ALA A 10 -2.69 -15.90 13.71
CA ALA A 10 -2.99 -15.45 15.06
C ALA A 10 -2.89 -13.92 15.22
N PHE A 11 -2.16 -13.25 14.33
CA PHE A 11 -2.11 -11.79 14.25
C PHE A 11 -3.48 -11.18 13.89
N LEU A 12 -4.30 -11.85 13.09
CA LEU A 12 -5.59 -11.37 12.58
C LEU A 12 -6.77 -11.62 13.54
N ARG A 13 -6.49 -11.92 14.81
CA ARG A 13 -7.54 -12.16 15.81
C ARG A 13 -8.24 -10.86 16.20
N LYS A 14 -9.52 -10.99 16.56
CA LYS A 14 -10.40 -9.87 16.95
C LYS A 14 -9.79 -9.03 18.09
N GLU A 15 -9.12 -9.70 19.03
CA GLU A 15 -8.45 -9.06 20.17
C GLU A 15 -7.42 -7.98 19.76
N HIS A 16 -6.78 -8.10 18.59
CA HIS A 16 -5.79 -7.13 18.11
C HIS A 16 -6.39 -6.01 17.24
N ILE A 17 -7.67 -6.09 16.88
CA ILE A 17 -8.36 -5.09 16.05
C ILE A 17 -8.98 -4.01 16.93
N VAL A 18 -9.36 -4.35 18.15
CA VAL A 18 -10.01 -3.43 19.10
C VAL A 18 -8.96 -2.60 19.82
N ALA A 19 -9.05 -1.27 19.70
CA ALA A 19 -8.15 -0.36 20.40
C ALA A 19 -8.41 -0.35 21.91
N GLU A 20 -7.33 -0.36 22.71
CA GLU A 20 -7.41 -0.28 24.17
C GLU A 20 -7.98 1.05 24.65
N PRO A 21 -8.55 1.13 25.88
CA PRO A 21 -9.15 2.35 26.42
C PRO A 21 -8.22 3.57 26.46
N SER A 22 -6.90 3.36 26.51
CA SER A 22 -5.85 4.38 26.52
C SER A 22 -5.31 4.74 25.13
N TYR A 23 -5.94 4.26 24.05
CA TYR A 23 -5.44 4.49 22.69
C TYR A 23 -5.51 5.96 22.26
N ASN A 24 -4.39 6.47 21.75
CA ASN A 24 -4.31 7.83 21.22
C ASN A 24 -5.04 7.95 19.87
N ARG A 25 -6.21 8.59 19.89
CA ARG A 25 -7.09 8.81 18.72
C ARG A 25 -6.45 9.67 17.62
N TRP A 26 -5.43 10.47 17.95
CA TRP A 26 -4.70 11.30 16.97
C TRP A 26 -3.80 10.50 16.04
N ARG A 27 -3.70 9.18 16.20
CA ARG A 27 -3.00 8.30 15.23
C ARG A 27 -3.85 7.99 14.00
N VAL A 28 -5.18 8.15 14.09
CA VAL A 28 -6.10 7.87 12.97
C VAL A 28 -5.96 8.89 11.82
N PRO A 29 -5.87 10.21 12.07
CA PRO A 29 -5.70 11.20 10.99
C PRO A 29 -4.40 11.01 10.18
N PRO A 30 -3.21 10.81 10.78
CA PRO A 30 -1.99 10.52 10.03
C PRO A 30 -2.09 9.23 9.19
N ALA A 31 -2.73 8.18 9.73
CA ALA A 31 -2.95 6.94 8.98
C ALA A 31 -3.84 7.17 7.76
N SER A 32 -4.90 7.97 7.90
CA SER A 32 -5.78 8.34 6.77
C SER A 32 -5.02 9.13 5.71
N ILE A 33 -4.22 10.13 6.11
CA ILE A 33 -3.43 10.95 5.19
C ILE A 33 -2.42 10.08 4.43
N ALA A 34 -1.73 9.16 5.13
CA ALA A 34 -0.78 8.26 4.49
C ALA A 34 -1.43 7.40 3.40
N ILE A 35 -2.63 6.85 3.66
CA ILE A 35 -3.39 6.07 2.68
C ILE A 35 -3.75 6.94 1.47
N HIS A 36 -4.28 8.15 1.70
CA HIS A 36 -4.63 9.07 0.60
C HIS A 36 -3.42 9.50 -0.20
N LEU A 37 -2.26 9.72 0.44
CA LEU A 37 -1.01 10.08 -0.22
C LEU A 37 -0.50 8.94 -1.11
N CYS A 38 -0.53 7.69 -0.61
CA CYS A 38 -0.12 6.53 -1.39
C CYS A 38 -1.01 6.29 -2.61
N ILE A 39 -2.32 6.49 -2.48
CA ILE A 39 -3.25 6.34 -3.60
C ILE A 39 -3.08 7.50 -4.60
N GLY A 40 -2.95 8.73 -4.08
CA GLY A 40 -2.75 9.93 -4.87
C GLY A 40 -1.44 9.92 -5.66
N SER A 41 -0.35 9.38 -5.10
CA SER A 41 0.94 9.30 -5.79
C SER A 41 0.91 8.38 -7.01
N VAL A 42 0.24 7.22 -6.92
CA VAL A 42 0.07 6.29 -8.04
C VAL A 42 -0.81 6.92 -9.14
N TYR A 43 -1.88 7.62 -8.75
CA TYR A 43 -2.74 8.31 -9.71
C TYR A 43 -2.00 9.46 -10.42
N ALA A 44 -1.24 10.27 -9.67
CA ALA A 44 -0.42 11.32 -10.24
C ALA A 44 0.60 10.76 -11.24
N TRP A 45 1.31 9.68 -10.86
CA TRP A 45 2.26 9.00 -11.75
C TRP A 45 1.61 8.50 -13.05
N SER A 46 0.40 7.92 -12.95
CA SER A 46 -0.38 7.46 -14.12
C SER A 46 -0.73 8.57 -15.10
N VAL A 47 -1.09 9.76 -14.61
CA VAL A 47 -1.42 10.94 -15.45
C VAL A 47 -0.16 11.58 -16.04
N PHE A 48 0.98 11.49 -15.36
CA PHE A 48 2.24 12.03 -15.86
C PHE A 48 2.95 11.12 -16.87
N ASN A 49 2.64 9.83 -16.91
CA ASN A 49 3.22 8.89 -17.87
C ASN A 49 3.01 9.32 -19.35
N PRO A 50 1.79 9.64 -19.83
CA PRO A 50 1.57 10.08 -21.21
C PRO A 50 2.32 11.36 -21.63
N PRO A 51 2.32 12.46 -20.85
CA PRO A 51 3.10 13.66 -21.22
C PRO A 51 4.61 13.45 -21.12
N LEU A 52 5.12 12.70 -20.12
CA LEU A 52 6.55 12.37 -20.02
C LEU A 52 7.04 11.51 -21.19
N THR A 53 6.22 10.54 -21.61
CA THR A 53 6.46 9.69 -22.80
C THR A 53 6.58 10.54 -24.06
N ARG A 54 5.69 11.52 -24.24
CA ARG A 54 5.68 12.43 -25.40
C ARG A 54 6.90 13.36 -25.44
N GLU A 55 7.32 13.94 -24.32
CA GLU A 55 8.43 14.90 -24.25
C GLU A 55 9.81 14.24 -24.28
N LEU A 56 9.94 13.03 -23.71
CA LEU A 56 11.22 12.29 -23.67
C LEU A 56 11.47 11.42 -24.91
N GLY A 57 10.57 11.43 -25.90
CA GLY A 57 10.74 10.72 -27.18
C GLY A 57 10.67 9.19 -27.08
N VAL A 58 10.30 8.65 -25.92
CA VAL A 58 10.04 7.21 -25.73
C VAL A 58 8.60 6.97 -26.14
N VAL A 59 8.33 6.15 -27.16
CA VAL A 59 6.99 6.03 -27.77
C VAL A 59 5.96 5.36 -26.84
N ALA A 60 6.42 4.53 -25.90
CA ALA A 60 5.66 3.93 -24.79
C ALA A 60 6.62 3.23 -23.82
N SER A 61 6.20 2.93 -22.59
CA SER A 61 6.87 1.92 -21.76
C SER A 61 6.90 0.61 -22.56
N SER A 62 8.08 -0.03 -22.65
CA SER A 62 8.21 -1.30 -23.37
C SER A 62 7.37 -2.35 -22.65
N ALA A 63 6.76 -3.28 -23.40
CA ALA A 63 6.06 -4.42 -22.81
C ALA A 63 6.98 -5.25 -21.88
N GLU A 64 8.30 -5.15 -22.06
CA GLU A 64 9.32 -5.78 -21.22
C GLU A 64 9.54 -5.08 -19.86
N ASP A 65 9.15 -3.81 -19.70
CA ASP A 65 9.30 -3.06 -18.43
C ASP A 65 8.40 -3.61 -17.31
N TRP A 66 7.35 -4.35 -17.67
CA TRP A 66 6.37 -4.94 -16.74
C TRP A 66 6.51 -6.45 -16.60
N SER A 67 7.50 -7.05 -17.27
CA SER A 67 7.76 -8.48 -17.13
C SER A 67 8.44 -8.75 -15.78
N LEU A 68 7.70 -9.32 -14.84
CA LEU A 68 8.30 -9.97 -13.67
C LEU A 68 9.17 -11.10 -14.20
N SER A 69 10.48 -10.98 -14.04
CA SER A 69 11.44 -12.03 -14.36
C SER A 69 11.08 -13.29 -13.56
N SER A 70 10.42 -14.23 -14.23
CA SER A 70 10.21 -15.57 -13.73
C SER A 70 11.55 -16.30 -13.77
N VAL A 71 12.26 -16.23 -12.65
CA VAL A 71 13.31 -17.21 -12.31
C VAL A 71 12.67 -18.32 -11.50
#